data_AF-A0A9Q7XJB2-F1
#
_entry.id   AF-A0A9Q7XJB2-F1
#
_cell.length_a   1.000
_cell.length_b   1.000
_cell.length_c   1.000
_cell.angle_alpha   90.00
_cell.angle_beta   90.00
_cell.angle_gamma   90.00
#
_symmetry.space_group_name_H-M   'P 1'
#
loop_
_entity.id
_entity.type
_entity.pdbx_description
1 polymer ?
#
loop_
_entity_poly.entity_id
_entity_poly.type
_entity_poly.pdbx_seq_one_letter_code
_entity_poly.pdbx_strand_id
1 'polypeptide(L)'
;MARNPQRLINTVFWNTKVAKPITKQGLTGAKSLFFTYSVRPKFLQNRPEGGYLGAWHVGSADQEGCKSLFLHGFYPSDVQDFDAVAQHPRTNTERYRVWRNRRKHWNRESSFRLKFERIETQYGESERESPSQVLSGAERTPEIDTLLSTGQLASVLSGRQYIAGLHLYAYQVSPDIIDFLQKWKPVVGQRPNTLSLIPLTKDQIDNLSVNMSPTLRRRRLVKIIRHPDGERLMLQHNLSHTRMYQHTRPVLTVWKLGPFIQGRRLLIAKGFYDMTGEEWNRMTPRTIPGLLYSFFSYSTFTVR
;
A
#
# COMPACT_ATOMS: atom_id res chain seq x y z
N MET A 1 1.22 10.63 24.08
CA MET A 1 0.15 9.66 24.43
C MET A 1 -1.09 9.94 23.60
N ALA A 2 -1.70 8.92 22.98
CA ALA A 2 -2.92 9.12 22.19
C ALA A 2 -4.07 9.51 23.13
N ARG A 3 -4.53 10.77 23.07
CA ARG A 3 -5.63 11.32 23.89
C ARG A 3 -7.00 10.61 23.69
N ASN A 4 -7.06 9.58 22.85
CA ASN A 4 -8.27 8.80 22.57
C ASN A 4 -7.90 7.36 22.11
N PRO A 5 -7.92 6.37 23.02
CA PRO A 5 -7.63 4.96 22.71
C PRO A 5 -8.54 4.38 21.62
N GLN A 6 -9.82 4.73 21.62
CA GLN A 6 -10.80 4.30 20.61
C GLN A 6 -10.36 4.74 19.21
N ARG A 7 -9.94 6.01 19.07
CA ARG A 7 -9.45 6.56 17.80
C ARG A 7 -8.19 5.84 17.33
N LEU A 8 -7.29 5.47 18.24
CA LEU A 8 -6.08 4.72 17.91
C LEU A 8 -6.41 3.32 17.38
N ILE A 9 -7.23 2.56 18.12
CA ILE A 9 -7.69 1.23 17.70
C ILE A 9 -8.42 1.29 16.36
N ASN A 10 -9.31 2.28 16.20
CA ASN A 10 -10.03 2.50 14.96
C ASN A 10 -9.11 2.82 13.79
N THR A 11 -7.96 3.47 14.03
CA THR A 11 -7.01 3.80 12.99
C THR A 11 -6.11 2.63 12.64
N VAL A 12 -5.61 1.91 13.66
CA VAL A 12 -4.70 0.76 13.49
C VAL A 12 -5.44 -0.42 12.85
N PHE A 13 -6.57 -0.81 13.43
CA PHE A 13 -7.34 -2.00 13.05
C PHE A 13 -8.51 -1.64 12.12
N TRP A 14 -8.49 -0.45 11.50
CA TRP A 14 -9.44 -0.09 10.45
C TRP A 14 -9.42 -1.14 9.35
N ASN A 15 -8.22 -1.54 8.95
CA ASN A 15 -7.99 -2.59 7.97
C ASN A 15 -7.45 -3.84 8.67
N THR A 16 -7.59 -4.99 8.01
CA THR A 16 -6.95 -6.23 8.44
C THR A 16 -5.44 -6.05 8.60
N LYS A 17 -4.95 -6.53 9.73
CA LYS A 17 -3.54 -6.60 10.11
C LYS A 17 -3.13 -8.05 10.22
N VAL A 18 -1.87 -8.33 9.91
CA VAL A 18 -1.24 -9.58 10.36
C VAL A 18 -0.68 -9.32 11.76
N ALA A 19 -1.01 -10.21 12.68
CA ALA A 19 -0.50 -10.24 14.04
C ALA A 19 0.35 -11.50 14.25
N LYS A 20 1.53 -11.31 14.85
CA LYS A 20 2.47 -12.39 15.21
C LYS A 20 2.57 -12.45 16.74
N PRO A 21 2.10 -13.52 17.41
CA PRO A 21 2.19 -13.64 18.84
C PRO A 21 3.62 -14.03 19.27
N ILE A 22 4.05 -13.52 20.41
CA ILE A 22 5.22 -13.97 21.14
C ILE A 22 4.76 -14.33 22.54
N THR A 23 4.96 -15.58 22.91
CA THR A 23 4.67 -16.03 24.27
C THR A 23 5.93 -15.84 25.10
N LYS A 24 5.88 -14.91 26.05
CA LYS A 24 6.95 -14.72 27.02
C LYS A 24 6.53 -15.40 28.32
N GLN A 25 7.29 -16.42 28.74
CA GLN A 25 7.20 -16.90 30.12
C GLN A 25 7.80 -15.81 31.02
N GLY A 26 6.97 -15.25 31.91
CA GLY A 26 7.41 -14.31 32.94
C GLY A 26 7.17 -14.88 34.34
N LEU A 27 7.67 -14.18 35.35
CA LEU A 27 7.53 -14.56 36.77
C LEU A 27 6.06 -14.68 37.22
N THR A 28 5.13 -14.03 36.53
CA THR A 28 3.68 -14.10 36.83
C THR A 28 2.91 -14.96 35.82
N GLY A 29 3.58 -15.86 35.11
CA GLY A 29 2.99 -16.75 34.10
C GLY A 29 3.25 -16.33 32.65
N ALA A 30 2.65 -17.08 31.71
CA ALA A 30 2.78 -16.85 30.28
C ALA A 30 2.01 -15.58 29.86
N LYS A 31 2.73 -14.55 29.40
CA LYS A 31 2.14 -13.35 28.79
C LYS A 31 2.27 -13.45 27.28
N SER A 32 1.16 -13.32 26.57
CA SER A 32 1.13 -13.32 25.11
C SER A 32 1.17 -11.88 24.61
N LEU A 33 2.32 -11.46 24.11
CA LEU A 33 2.43 -10.26 23.30
C LEU A 33 2.03 -10.60 21.87
N PHE A 34 1.49 -9.65 21.13
CA PHE A 34 1.40 -9.79 19.69
C PHE A 34 1.84 -8.51 19.00
N PHE A 35 2.48 -8.69 17.86
CA PHE A 35 3.05 -7.61 17.08
C PHE A 35 2.26 -7.41 15.81
N THR A 36 2.01 -6.16 15.46
CA THR A 36 1.38 -5.77 14.20
C THR A 36 2.25 -4.78 13.46
N TYR A 37 2.36 -4.91 12.14
CA TYR A 37 3.05 -3.91 11.34
C TYR A 37 2.09 -2.82 10.83
N SER A 38 2.52 -1.56 10.97
CA SER A 38 1.82 -0.39 10.46
C SER A 38 2.77 0.49 9.68
N VAL A 39 2.56 0.55 8.38
CA VAL A 39 3.34 1.41 7.51
C VAL A 39 2.81 2.85 7.60
N ARG A 40 3.69 3.80 7.95
CA ARG A 40 3.40 5.24 8.11
C ARG A 40 2.01 5.54 8.69
N PRO A 41 1.71 5.09 9.93
CA PRO A 41 0.40 5.29 10.51
C PRO A 41 0.09 6.78 10.66
N LYS A 42 -1.15 7.18 10.37
CA LYS A 42 -1.57 8.59 10.39
C LYS A 42 -1.31 9.30 11.73
N PHE A 43 -1.28 8.55 12.82
CA PHE A 43 -1.05 9.07 14.17
C PHE A 43 0.45 9.26 14.52
N LEU A 44 1.38 8.88 13.62
CA LEU A 44 2.84 9.09 13.75
C LEU A 44 3.43 9.86 12.55
N GLN A 45 2.64 10.67 11.84
CA GLN A 45 3.01 11.30 10.56
C GLN A 45 4.26 12.21 10.58
N ASN A 46 4.69 12.67 11.75
CA ASN A 46 5.80 13.63 11.88
C ASN A 46 7.18 12.98 12.00
N ARG A 47 7.29 11.69 11.70
CA ARG A 47 8.55 10.97 11.82
C ARG A 47 8.92 10.29 10.50
N PRO A 48 10.23 10.27 10.14
CA PRO A 48 10.69 9.95 8.79
C PRO A 48 10.58 8.46 8.44
N GLU A 49 10.29 7.58 9.39
CA GLU A 49 10.51 6.15 9.21
C GLU A 49 9.43 5.48 8.34
N GLY A 50 9.87 4.49 7.55
CA GLY A 50 9.05 3.74 6.60
C GLY A 50 7.88 3.01 7.26
N GLY A 51 8.03 2.48 8.48
CA GLY A 51 6.94 1.85 9.20
C GLY A 51 7.23 1.60 10.67
N TYR A 52 6.26 0.97 11.33
CA TYR A 52 6.24 0.79 12.77
C TYR A 52 5.70 -0.57 13.16
N LEU A 53 6.37 -1.17 14.13
CA LEU A 53 5.95 -2.37 14.82
C LEU A 53 5.17 -1.96 16.08
N GLY A 54 3.87 -2.23 16.07
CA GLY A 54 2.98 -2.03 17.22
C GLY A 54 3.00 -3.26 18.13
N ALA A 55 3.34 -3.07 19.40
CA ALA A 55 3.42 -4.12 20.40
C ALA A 55 2.20 -4.09 21.32
N TRP A 56 1.44 -5.19 21.35
CA TRP A 56 0.17 -5.28 22.04
C TRP A 56 0.15 -6.44 23.03
N HIS A 57 -0.61 -6.31 24.10
CA HIS A 57 -0.84 -7.36 25.09
C HIS A 57 -2.34 -7.55 25.31
N VAL A 58 -2.82 -8.79 25.19
CA VAL A 58 -4.20 -9.14 25.54
C VAL A 58 -4.23 -9.55 27.01
N GLY A 59 -4.92 -8.76 27.83
CA GLY A 59 -5.15 -9.05 29.24
C GLY A 59 -6.21 -10.14 29.45
N SER A 60 -6.42 -10.46 30.73
CA SER A 60 -7.47 -11.39 31.17
C SER A 60 -8.87 -10.87 30.79
N ALA A 61 -9.81 -11.80 30.68
CA ALA A 61 -11.22 -11.46 30.50
C ALA A 61 -11.78 -10.89 31.82
N ASP A 62 -12.61 -9.86 31.73
CA ASP A 62 -13.44 -9.38 32.82
C ASP A 62 -14.65 -10.31 33.05
N GLN A 63 -15.49 -9.96 34.02
CA GLN A 63 -16.70 -10.72 34.37
C GLN A 63 -17.72 -10.78 33.22
N GLU A 64 -17.66 -9.86 32.24
CA GLU A 64 -18.51 -9.84 31.05
C GLU A 64 -17.88 -10.58 29.86
N GLY A 65 -16.70 -11.21 30.06
CA GLY A 65 -15.97 -11.92 29.00
C GLY A 65 -15.19 -11.01 28.04
N CYS A 66 -15.09 -9.71 28.32
CA CYS A 66 -14.31 -8.77 27.53
C CYS A 66 -12.84 -8.80 27.96
N LYS A 67 -11.92 -8.85 26.99
CA LYS A 67 -10.47 -8.81 27.27
C LYS A 67 -9.93 -7.40 27.12
N SER A 68 -9.09 -6.99 28.07
CA SER A 68 -8.33 -5.75 27.96
C SER A 68 -7.26 -5.85 26.86
N LEU A 69 -7.03 -4.77 26.14
CA LEU A 69 -5.96 -4.67 25.15
C LEU A 69 -5.02 -3.52 25.51
N PHE A 70 -3.78 -3.86 25.87
CA PHE A 70 -2.76 -2.89 26.23
C PHE A 70 -1.81 -2.65 25.06
N LEU A 71 -1.52 -1.38 24.77
CA LEU A 71 -0.50 -0.99 23.80
C LEU A 71 0.78 -0.64 24.57
N HIS A 72 1.87 -1.37 24.31
CA HIS A 72 3.19 -1.04 24.85
C HIS A 72 3.84 0.12 24.08
N GLY A 73 3.62 0.17 22.78
CA GLY A 73 4.15 1.24 21.95
C GLY A 73 4.20 0.89 20.47
N PHE A 74 4.63 1.88 19.69
CA PHE A 74 5.02 1.72 18.30
C PHE A 74 6.51 2.01 18.19
N TYR A 75 7.24 1.05 17.64
CA TYR A 75 8.68 1.11 17.47
C TYR A 75 9.00 1.21 15.97
N PRO A 76 9.87 2.16 15.54
CA PRO A 76 10.32 2.21 14.16
C PRO A 76 10.88 0.86 13.73
N SER A 77 10.45 0.37 12.57
CA SER A 77 10.83 -0.95 12.07
C SER A 77 10.44 -1.08 10.59
N ASP A 78 11.09 -1.97 9.86
CA ASP A 78 10.71 -2.30 8.49
C ASP A 78 9.88 -3.60 8.41
N VAL A 79 9.55 -4.00 7.17
CA VAL A 79 8.81 -5.25 6.93
C VAL A 79 9.67 -6.47 7.22
N GLN A 80 10.98 -6.40 6.97
CA GLN A 80 11.91 -7.51 7.13
C GLN A 80 12.10 -7.84 8.62
N ASP A 81 12.25 -6.83 9.47
CA ASP A 81 12.25 -6.95 10.91
C ASP A 81 10.97 -7.64 11.41
N PHE A 82 9.81 -7.18 10.92
CA PHE A 82 8.54 -7.78 11.29
C PHE A 82 8.42 -9.22 10.80
N ASP A 83 9.03 -9.56 9.67
CA ASP A 83 9.16 -10.93 9.17
C ASP A 83 10.04 -11.79 10.05
N ALA A 84 11.18 -11.25 10.49
CA ALA A 84 12.09 -11.90 11.43
C ALA A 84 11.48 -12.15 12.82
N VAL A 85 10.43 -11.41 13.23
CA VAL A 85 9.70 -11.71 14.48
C VAL A 85 9.22 -13.17 14.52
N ALA A 86 8.77 -13.73 13.39
CA ALA A 86 8.33 -15.12 13.32
C ALA A 86 9.48 -16.14 13.45
N GLN A 87 10.74 -15.69 13.32
CA GLN A 87 11.94 -16.51 13.42
C GLN A 87 12.59 -16.43 14.82
N HIS A 88 12.09 -15.56 15.70
CA HIS A 88 12.63 -15.44 17.04
C HIS A 88 12.33 -16.72 17.85
N PRO A 89 13.29 -17.28 18.61
CA PRO A 89 13.14 -18.57 19.31
C PRO A 89 11.99 -18.69 20.33
N ARG A 90 11.25 -17.60 20.57
CA ARG A 90 10.16 -17.49 21.56
C ARG A 90 8.82 -17.22 20.88
N THR A 91 8.76 -17.29 19.56
CA THR A 91 7.52 -17.12 18.81
C THR A 91 6.95 -18.46 18.43
N ASN A 92 5.65 -18.58 18.62
CA ASN A 92 4.90 -19.64 17.97
C ASN A 92 4.83 -19.23 16.49
N THR A 93 5.03 -20.17 15.57
CA THR A 93 4.98 -19.89 14.11
C THR A 93 3.60 -19.44 13.63
N GLU A 94 2.62 -19.41 14.55
CA GLU A 94 1.27 -18.94 14.34
C GLU A 94 1.23 -17.47 13.89
N ARG A 95 0.29 -17.19 12.99
CA ARG A 95 -0.01 -15.84 12.53
C ARG A 95 -1.52 -15.67 12.54
N TYR A 96 -1.98 -14.46 12.80
CA TYR A 96 -3.40 -14.15 12.87
C TYR A 96 -3.73 -12.98 11.97
N ARG A 97 -4.83 -13.07 11.23
CA ARG A 97 -5.49 -11.89 10.67
C ARG A 97 -6.32 -11.24 11.77
N VAL A 98 -6.11 -9.94 11.98
CA VAL A 98 -6.77 -9.16 13.02
C VAL A 98 -7.43 -7.93 12.42
N TRP A 99 -8.72 -7.76 12.66
CA TRP A 99 -9.46 -6.59 12.18
C TRP A 99 -10.61 -6.23 13.13
N ARG A 100 -11.03 -4.96 13.07
CA ARG A 100 -12.22 -4.53 13.80
C ARG A 100 -13.48 -5.10 13.14
N ASN A 101 -14.33 -5.74 13.94
CA ASN A 101 -15.67 -6.13 13.51
C ASN A 101 -16.55 -4.89 13.45
N ARG A 102 -17.06 -4.57 12.25
CA ARG A 102 -17.89 -3.38 12.00
C ARG A 102 -19.39 -3.64 12.09
N ARG A 103 -19.81 -4.90 12.25
CA ARG A 103 -21.23 -5.30 12.09
C ARG A 103 -22.15 -4.96 13.27
N LYS A 104 -21.66 -4.34 14.33
CA LYS A 104 -22.52 -3.84 15.44
C LYS A 104 -21.98 -2.51 15.96
N HIS A 105 -22.78 -1.45 15.82
CA HIS A 105 -22.63 -0.26 16.66
C HIS A 105 -22.93 -0.69 18.09
N TRP A 106 -21.92 -0.67 18.95
CA TRP A 106 -22.12 -0.91 20.36
C TRP A 106 -22.09 0.46 21.06
N ASN A 107 -23.14 0.76 21.81
CA ASN A 107 -23.37 2.04 22.48
C ASN A 107 -22.54 2.22 23.77
N ARG A 108 -21.61 1.32 24.10
CA ARG A 108 -20.63 1.58 25.18
C ARG A 108 -19.38 2.21 24.58
N GLU A 109 -19.13 3.46 24.97
CA GLU A 109 -18.10 4.36 24.41
C GLU A 109 -16.65 3.83 24.50
N SER A 110 -16.40 2.74 25.23
CA SER A 110 -15.04 2.25 25.55
C SER A 110 -14.71 0.84 25.06
N SER A 111 -15.60 0.16 24.32
CA SER A 111 -15.41 -1.24 23.91
C SER A 111 -15.38 -1.43 22.40
N PHE A 112 -14.55 -2.36 21.93
CA PHE A 112 -14.44 -2.73 20.52
C PHE A 112 -14.28 -4.24 20.38
N ARG A 113 -14.75 -4.81 19.27
CA ARG A 113 -14.57 -6.23 18.95
C ARG A 113 -13.53 -6.37 17.84
N LEU A 114 -12.37 -6.95 18.18
CA LEU A 114 -11.43 -7.46 17.19
C LEU A 114 -11.81 -8.90 16.85
N LYS A 115 -11.75 -9.25 15.58
CA LYS A 115 -11.74 -10.64 15.12
C LYS A 115 -10.31 -11.08 14.94
N PHE A 116 -10.01 -12.29 15.39
CA PHE A 116 -8.77 -13.00 15.15
C PHE A 116 -9.12 -14.23 14.32
N GLU A 117 -8.46 -14.38 13.19
CA GLU A 117 -8.56 -15.57 12.34
C GLU A 117 -7.15 -16.12 12.21
N ARG A 118 -6.95 -17.37 12.64
CA ARG A 118 -5.67 -18.04 12.51
C ARG A 118 -5.36 -18.21 11.03
N ILE A 119 -4.16 -17.85 10.63
CA ILE A 119 -3.61 -18.18 9.32
C ILE A 119 -3.02 -19.59 9.48
N GLU A 120 -3.70 -20.61 8.94
CA GLU A 120 -3.23 -21.99 9.01
C GLU A 120 -1.91 -22.13 8.25
N THR A 121 -0.87 -22.52 8.97
CA THR A 121 0.47 -22.81 8.47
C THR A 121 0.59 -24.21 7.86
N GLN A 122 -0.53 -24.86 7.47
CA GLN A 122 -0.50 -26.17 6.79
C GLN A 122 0.13 -26.10 5.39
N TYR A 123 0.37 -24.90 4.88
CA TYR A 123 1.26 -24.64 3.76
C TYR A 123 2.62 -24.21 4.29
N GLY A 124 3.41 -25.19 4.75
CA GLY A 124 4.85 -25.03 4.86
C GLY A 124 5.42 -24.52 3.53
N GLU A 125 6.33 -23.55 3.61
CA GLU A 125 7.25 -23.14 2.53
C GLU A 125 6.67 -22.52 1.23
N SER A 126 5.37 -22.61 0.94
CA SER A 126 4.78 -22.04 -0.29
C SER A 126 4.49 -20.53 -0.24
N GLU A 127 4.67 -19.85 0.90
CA GLU A 127 4.67 -18.38 0.91
C GLU A 127 5.96 -17.75 0.31
N ARG A 128 6.95 -18.59 -0.01
CA ARG A 128 8.05 -18.25 -0.93
C ARG A 128 7.87 -18.94 -2.28
N GLU A 129 6.65 -18.99 -2.81
CA GLU A 129 6.51 -19.15 -4.27
C GLU A 129 7.40 -18.08 -4.91
N SER A 130 8.41 -18.53 -5.66
CA SER A 130 9.26 -17.61 -6.39
C SER A 130 8.33 -16.73 -7.24
N PRO A 131 8.60 -15.43 -7.40
CA PRO A 131 7.78 -14.57 -8.25
C PRO A 131 7.56 -15.17 -9.66
N SER A 132 8.52 -15.98 -10.12
CA SER A 132 8.48 -16.80 -11.34
C SER A 132 7.44 -17.92 -11.35
N GLN A 133 7.11 -18.53 -10.19
CA GLN A 133 6.08 -19.58 -10.04
C GLN A 133 4.68 -18.99 -9.90
N VAL A 134 4.57 -17.78 -9.34
CA VAL A 134 3.28 -17.08 -9.18
C VAL A 134 2.72 -16.59 -10.53
N LEU A 135 3.60 -16.34 -11.50
CA LEU A 135 3.26 -15.88 -12.83
C LEU A 135 3.13 -17.07 -13.79
N SER A 136 2.00 -17.18 -14.46
CA SER A 136 1.88 -18.07 -15.62
C SER A 136 2.70 -17.54 -16.80
N GLY A 137 3.13 -18.42 -17.71
CA GLY A 137 3.90 -18.01 -18.90
C GLY A 137 3.17 -16.97 -19.77
N ALA A 138 1.83 -16.97 -19.75
CA ALA A 138 0.99 -15.99 -20.46
C ALA A 138 0.99 -14.59 -19.82
N GLU A 139 1.48 -14.45 -18.59
CA GLU A 139 1.55 -13.16 -17.86
C GLU A 139 2.95 -12.53 -17.92
N ARG A 140 3.92 -13.22 -18.51
CA ARG A 140 5.28 -12.68 -18.70
C ARG A 140 5.32 -11.76 -19.89
N THR A 141 5.64 -10.51 -19.61
CA THR A 141 6.02 -9.49 -20.59
C THR A 141 7.45 -9.04 -20.28
N PRO A 142 8.17 -8.41 -21.23
CA PRO A 142 9.53 -7.90 -20.97
C PRO A 142 9.63 -7.02 -19.73
N GLU A 143 8.56 -6.30 -19.41
CA GLU A 143 8.48 -5.49 -18.18
C GLU A 143 8.34 -6.33 -16.92
N ILE A 144 7.54 -7.39 -16.95
CA ILE A 144 7.43 -8.32 -15.83
C ILE A 144 8.78 -9.00 -15.60
N ASP A 145 9.48 -9.38 -16.67
CA ASP A 145 10.84 -9.92 -16.58
C ASP A 145 11.83 -8.90 -16.01
N THR A 146 11.66 -7.61 -16.34
CA THR A 146 12.45 -6.52 -15.73
C THR A 146 12.13 -6.35 -14.23
N LEU A 147 10.86 -6.42 -13.84
CA LEU A 147 10.44 -6.35 -12.44
C LEU A 147 10.92 -7.57 -11.63
N LEU A 148 11.03 -8.73 -12.29
CA LEU A 148 11.63 -9.94 -11.74
C LEU A 148 13.13 -9.75 -11.52
N SER A 149 13.88 -9.31 -12.55
CA SER A 149 15.34 -9.18 -12.49
C SER A 149 15.81 -8.10 -11.52
N THR A 150 15.04 -7.01 -11.38
CA THR A 150 15.31 -5.94 -10.41
C THR A 150 14.88 -6.27 -8.98
N GLY A 151 14.23 -7.41 -8.75
CA GLY A 151 13.69 -7.81 -7.44
C GLY A 151 12.48 -6.99 -6.96
N GLN A 152 12.03 -6.01 -7.74
CA GLN A 152 10.86 -5.19 -7.43
C GLN A 152 9.60 -6.05 -7.24
N LEU A 153 9.38 -7.04 -8.11
CA LEU A 153 8.20 -7.90 -7.98
C LEU A 153 8.24 -8.74 -6.70
N ALA A 154 9.41 -9.25 -6.32
CA ALA A 154 9.58 -9.98 -5.06
C ALA A 154 9.23 -9.11 -3.84
N SER A 155 9.70 -7.86 -3.81
CA SER A 155 9.38 -6.89 -2.76
C SER A 155 7.86 -6.61 -2.68
N VAL A 156 7.22 -6.42 -3.83
CA VAL A 156 5.78 -6.19 -3.94
C VAL A 156 4.96 -7.38 -3.43
N LEU A 157 5.38 -8.60 -3.74
CA LEU A 157 4.70 -9.81 -3.29
C LEU A 157 4.91 -10.05 -1.79
N SER A 158 6.10 -9.81 -1.23
CA SER A 158 6.36 -9.92 0.21
C SER A 158 5.54 -8.92 1.04
N GLY A 159 5.37 -7.68 0.56
CA GLY A 159 4.59 -6.63 1.23
C GLY A 159 3.06 -6.82 1.15
N ARG A 160 2.56 -7.73 0.29
CA ARG A 160 1.13 -7.85 -0.06
C ARG A 160 0.22 -8.16 1.13
N GLN A 161 0.73 -8.89 2.12
CA GLN A 161 -0.01 -9.35 3.30
C GLN A 161 -0.23 -8.22 4.32
N TYR A 162 0.60 -7.17 4.28
CA TYR A 162 0.57 -6.07 5.25
C TYR A 162 -0.20 -4.85 4.74
N ILE A 163 -0.49 -4.83 3.45
CA ILE A 163 -1.13 -3.71 2.77
C ILE A 163 -2.53 -4.15 2.36
N ALA A 164 -3.53 -3.65 3.07
CA ALA A 164 -4.91 -3.80 2.63
C ALA A 164 -5.08 -3.17 1.24
N GLY A 165 -5.80 -3.83 0.34
CA GLY A 165 -6.01 -3.33 -1.01
C GLY A 165 -6.15 -4.45 -2.02
N LEU A 166 -6.63 -4.08 -3.20
CA LEU A 166 -6.94 -5.01 -4.31
C LEU A 166 -5.89 -4.93 -5.44
N HIS A 167 -4.84 -4.14 -5.23
CA HIS A 167 -3.81 -3.90 -6.23
C HIS A 167 -2.43 -4.15 -5.64
N LEU A 168 -1.52 -4.53 -6.53
CA LEU A 168 -0.08 -4.57 -6.30
C LEU A 168 0.54 -3.34 -6.97
N TYR A 169 1.61 -2.78 -6.43
CA TYR A 169 2.21 -1.54 -6.95
C TYR A 169 3.69 -1.74 -7.18
N ALA A 170 4.12 -1.65 -8.43
CA ALA A 170 5.52 -1.66 -8.82
C ALA A 170 5.94 -0.30 -9.35
N TYR A 171 7.24 -0.01 -9.30
CA TYR A 171 7.83 1.19 -9.88
C TYR A 171 8.83 0.82 -10.96
N GLN A 172 8.66 1.38 -12.15
CA GLN A 172 9.59 1.19 -13.27
C GLN A 172 9.50 2.40 -14.18
N VAL A 173 10.47 3.31 -14.08
CA VAL A 173 10.56 4.46 -14.98
C VAL A 173 10.82 3.98 -16.41
N SER A 174 10.16 4.62 -17.36
CA SER A 174 10.22 4.27 -18.77
C SER A 174 10.60 5.53 -19.56
N PRO A 175 11.79 5.61 -20.18
CA PRO A 175 12.25 6.81 -20.89
C PRO A 175 11.33 7.25 -22.02
N ASP A 176 10.77 6.30 -22.76
CA ASP A 176 9.76 6.50 -23.80
C ASP A 176 8.52 7.25 -23.31
N ILE A 177 8.08 6.98 -22.07
CA ILE A 177 6.96 7.69 -21.45
C ILE A 177 7.34 9.15 -21.16
N ILE A 178 8.60 9.42 -20.78
CA ILE A 178 9.07 10.79 -20.56
C ILE A 178 8.96 11.57 -21.89
N ASP A 179 9.51 11.04 -22.96
CA ASP A 179 9.48 11.67 -24.29
C ASP A 179 8.05 11.84 -24.81
N PHE A 180 7.19 10.85 -24.57
CA PHE A 180 5.78 10.90 -24.92
C PHE A 180 5.05 12.04 -24.22
N LEU A 181 5.27 12.23 -22.91
CA LEU A 181 4.66 13.30 -22.14
C LEU A 181 5.19 14.69 -22.53
N GLN A 182 6.48 14.82 -22.84
CA GLN A 182 7.08 16.11 -23.20
C GLN A 182 6.41 16.76 -24.42
N LYS A 183 5.86 15.96 -25.34
CA LYS A 183 5.09 16.45 -26.50
C LYS A 183 3.85 17.27 -26.10
N TRP A 184 3.34 17.09 -24.88
CA TRP A 184 2.15 17.80 -24.40
C TRP A 184 2.48 19.10 -23.69
N LYS A 185 3.74 19.35 -23.34
CA LYS A 185 4.15 20.57 -22.62
C LYS A 185 3.64 21.86 -23.30
N PRO A 186 3.71 22.03 -24.63
CA PRO A 186 3.24 23.25 -25.28
C PRO A 186 1.75 23.55 -25.08
N VAL A 187 0.91 22.51 -24.94
CA VAL A 187 -0.55 22.65 -24.81
C VAL A 187 -1.05 22.55 -23.36
N VAL A 188 -0.26 21.93 -22.49
CA VAL A 188 -0.62 21.70 -21.08
C VAL A 188 -0.14 22.85 -20.19
N GLY A 189 1.09 23.33 -20.36
CA GLY A 189 1.61 24.41 -19.55
C GLY A 189 3.07 24.76 -19.82
N GLN A 190 3.39 26.06 -19.75
CA GLN A 190 4.70 26.60 -20.08
C GLN A 190 5.67 26.71 -18.90
N ARG A 191 5.29 26.26 -17.69
CA ARG A 191 6.24 26.27 -16.57
C ARG A 191 7.47 25.42 -16.93
N PRO A 192 8.68 25.81 -16.49
CA PRO A 192 9.90 25.07 -16.78
C PRO A 192 9.80 23.58 -16.40
N ASN A 193 9.13 23.29 -15.28
CA ASN A 193 9.04 21.95 -14.71
C ASN A 193 7.78 21.17 -15.11
N THR A 194 6.89 21.71 -15.94
CA THR A 194 5.68 20.98 -16.38
C THR A 194 6.08 19.65 -16.99
N LEU A 195 5.50 18.56 -16.49
CA LEU A 195 5.77 17.19 -16.93
C LEU A 195 7.23 16.73 -16.74
N SER A 196 8.00 17.40 -15.90
CA SER A 196 9.33 16.93 -15.51
C SER A 196 9.24 15.77 -14.54
N LEU A 197 10.06 14.74 -14.75
CA LEU A 197 10.13 13.56 -13.87
C LEU A 197 10.58 13.97 -12.46
N ILE A 198 9.87 13.48 -11.46
CA ILE A 198 10.21 13.60 -10.05
C ILE A 198 10.91 12.29 -9.65
N PRO A 199 12.23 12.32 -9.36
CA PRO A 199 12.95 11.14 -8.92
C PRO A 199 12.43 10.70 -7.53
N LEU A 200 12.14 9.41 -7.39
CA LEU A 200 11.79 8.83 -6.10
C LEU A 200 13.03 8.26 -5.41
N THR A 201 13.09 8.42 -4.09
CA THR A 201 14.09 7.73 -3.27
C THR A 201 13.78 6.24 -3.17
N LYS A 202 14.78 5.42 -2.82
CA LYS A 202 14.60 3.99 -2.55
C LYS A 202 13.47 3.75 -1.53
N ASP A 203 13.48 4.47 -0.42
CA ASP A 203 12.40 4.38 0.59
C ASP A 203 11.01 4.70 0.03
N GLN A 204 10.88 5.65 -0.89
CA GLN A 204 9.59 5.99 -1.50
C GLN A 204 9.11 4.89 -2.45
N ILE A 205 10.04 4.26 -3.16
CA ILE A 205 9.79 3.11 -4.04
C ILE A 205 9.37 1.90 -3.21
N ASP A 206 10.15 1.56 -2.18
CA ASP A 206 9.88 0.43 -1.29
C ASP A 206 8.54 0.59 -0.55
N ASN A 207 8.15 1.83 -0.26
CA ASN A 207 6.87 2.15 0.37
C ASN A 207 5.76 2.56 -0.62
N LEU A 208 5.95 2.38 -1.93
CA LEU A 208 5.00 2.84 -2.95
C LEU A 208 3.59 2.28 -2.71
N SER A 209 3.50 0.97 -2.45
CA SER A 209 2.22 0.30 -2.20
C SER A 209 1.45 0.90 -1.02
N VAL A 210 2.17 1.37 0.00
CA VAL A 210 1.57 2.01 1.19
C VAL A 210 1.13 3.42 0.89
N ASN A 211 1.94 4.14 0.12
CA ASN A 211 1.67 5.52 -0.26
C ASN A 211 0.44 5.60 -1.17
N MET A 212 0.32 4.67 -2.13
CA MET A 212 -0.72 4.69 -3.17
C MET A 212 -1.97 3.88 -2.84
N SER A 213 -1.90 2.84 -2.00
CA SER A 213 -3.09 2.03 -1.68
C SER A 213 -4.27 2.88 -1.16
N PRO A 214 -4.09 3.82 -0.22
CA PRO A 214 -5.21 4.66 0.24
C PRO A 214 -5.77 5.60 -0.83
N THR A 215 -4.98 6.00 -1.82
CA THR A 215 -5.45 6.89 -2.90
C THR A 215 -6.30 6.09 -3.90
N LEU A 216 -5.88 4.88 -4.27
CA LEU A 216 -6.53 4.05 -5.30
C LEU A 216 -7.57 3.04 -4.77
N ARG A 217 -7.88 3.06 -3.47
CA ARG A 217 -9.00 2.28 -2.89
C ARG A 217 -10.39 2.88 -3.18
N ARG A 218 -10.47 4.14 -3.59
CA ARG A 218 -11.74 4.83 -3.86
C ARG A 218 -11.84 5.13 -5.35
N ARG A 219 -13.07 5.17 -5.86
CA ARG A 219 -13.34 5.63 -7.22
C ARG A 219 -12.72 7.01 -7.42
N ARG A 220 -11.95 7.18 -8.50
CA ARG A 220 -11.27 8.45 -8.82
C ARG A 220 -11.43 8.79 -10.29
N LEU A 221 -11.52 10.09 -10.57
CA LEU A 221 -11.38 10.59 -11.91
C LEU A 221 -9.92 10.44 -12.35
N VAL A 222 -9.73 9.83 -13.51
CA VAL A 222 -8.44 9.65 -14.17
C VAL A 222 -8.59 10.02 -15.64
N LYS A 223 -7.47 10.15 -16.33
CA LYS A 223 -7.47 10.22 -17.79
C LYS A 223 -6.75 9.01 -18.34
N ILE A 224 -7.19 8.53 -19.48
CA ILE A 224 -6.59 7.35 -20.14
C ILE A 224 -6.13 7.78 -21.52
N ILE A 225 -4.98 7.28 -21.94
CA ILE A 225 -4.51 7.45 -23.30
C ILE A 225 -3.90 6.15 -23.80
N ARG A 226 -3.90 5.96 -25.12
CA ARG A 226 -3.11 4.92 -25.75
C ARG A 226 -1.73 5.47 -26.08
N HIS A 227 -0.70 4.80 -25.60
CA HIS A 227 0.67 5.00 -26.01
C HIS A 227 0.86 4.44 -27.44
N PRO A 228 1.84 4.91 -28.23
CA PRO A 228 2.01 4.49 -29.63
C PRO A 228 2.27 2.99 -29.82
N ASP A 229 2.78 2.30 -28.81
CA ASP A 229 2.92 0.83 -28.77
C ASP A 229 1.57 0.08 -28.57
N GLY A 230 0.46 0.82 -28.45
CA GLY A 230 -0.88 0.28 -28.24
C GLY A 230 -1.28 0.16 -26.76
N GLU A 231 -0.38 0.45 -25.83
CA GLU A 231 -0.62 0.28 -24.40
C GLU A 231 -1.54 1.35 -23.83
N ARG A 232 -2.35 0.99 -22.84
CA ARG A 232 -3.22 1.95 -22.15
C ARG A 232 -2.55 2.48 -20.89
N LEU A 233 -2.29 3.77 -20.88
CA LEU A 233 -1.77 4.49 -19.73
C LEU A 233 -2.90 5.18 -18.98
N MET A 234 -2.88 5.06 -17.65
CA MET A 234 -3.74 5.79 -16.75
C MET A 234 -2.97 6.95 -16.12
N LEU A 235 -3.50 8.15 -16.32
CA LEU A 235 -3.01 9.39 -15.78
C LEU A 235 -3.82 9.74 -14.53
N GLN A 236 -3.15 9.82 -13.39
CA GLN A 236 -3.75 10.17 -12.10
C GLN A 236 -3.13 11.46 -11.58
N HIS A 237 -3.95 12.49 -11.39
CA HIS A 237 -3.51 13.71 -10.70
C HIS A 237 -3.78 13.63 -9.20
N ASN A 238 -2.77 13.98 -8.41
CA ASN A 238 -2.86 14.02 -6.95
C ASN A 238 -2.57 15.44 -6.46
N LEU A 239 -3.56 16.06 -5.81
CA LEU A 239 -3.48 17.45 -5.31
C LEU A 239 -2.51 17.65 -4.14
N SER A 240 -2.23 16.59 -3.38
CA SER A 240 -1.11 16.59 -2.45
C SER A 240 -0.57 15.18 -2.27
N HIS A 241 0.74 15.09 -2.13
CA HIS A 241 1.41 13.89 -1.67
C HIS A 241 2.10 14.21 -0.34
N THR A 242 1.30 14.25 0.73
CA THR A 242 1.81 14.31 2.12
C THR A 242 2.72 13.14 2.50
N ARG A 243 2.98 12.21 1.58
CA ARG A 243 3.75 10.99 1.75
C ARG A 243 5.00 10.91 0.87
N MET A 244 5.21 11.90 0.01
CA MET A 244 6.48 12.16 -0.68
C MET A 244 7.10 13.39 -0.03
N TYR A 245 7.86 13.21 1.05
CA TYR A 245 8.35 14.31 1.89
C TYR A 245 9.19 15.36 1.13
N GLN A 246 9.84 14.96 0.02
CA GLN A 246 10.62 15.85 -0.84
C GLN A 246 9.76 16.66 -1.83
N HIS A 247 8.51 16.22 -2.07
CA HIS A 247 7.64 16.82 -3.07
C HIS A 247 6.20 16.90 -2.57
N THR A 248 5.87 18.02 -1.92
CA THR A 248 4.52 18.30 -1.38
C THR A 248 3.55 18.85 -2.43
N ARG A 249 4.07 19.25 -3.60
CA ARG A 249 3.29 19.85 -4.68
C ARG A 249 2.41 18.81 -5.38
N PRO A 250 1.39 19.24 -6.16
CA PRO A 250 0.58 18.33 -6.95
C PRO A 250 1.42 17.55 -7.98
N VAL A 251 1.06 16.29 -8.19
CA VAL A 251 1.82 15.34 -9.02
C VAL A 251 0.89 14.60 -9.97
N LEU A 252 1.34 14.43 -11.21
CA LEU A 252 0.79 13.47 -12.14
C LEU A 252 1.52 12.12 -11.97
N THR A 253 0.79 11.06 -11.64
CA THR A 253 1.30 9.70 -11.69
C THR A 253 0.83 9.04 -12.98
N VAL A 254 1.76 8.45 -13.73
CA VAL A 254 1.46 7.65 -14.92
C VAL A 254 1.53 6.18 -14.55
N TRP A 255 0.43 5.48 -14.77
CA TRP A 255 0.26 4.07 -14.45
C TRP A 255 0.07 3.26 -15.72
N LYS A 256 0.74 2.12 -15.78
CA LYS A 256 0.38 1.02 -16.67
C LYS A 256 -0.33 -0.06 -15.86
N LEU A 257 -1.39 -0.63 -16.43
CA LEU A 257 -2.08 -1.76 -15.83
C LEU A 257 -1.40 -3.06 -16.29
N GLY A 258 -0.86 -3.79 -15.34
CA GLY A 258 -0.27 -5.10 -15.55
C GLY A 258 -1.30 -6.25 -15.42
N PRO A 259 -0.80 -7.50 -15.37
CA PRO A 259 -1.63 -8.68 -15.17
C PRO A 259 -2.28 -8.70 -13.78
N PHE A 260 -3.23 -9.63 -13.60
CA PHE A 260 -3.70 -9.98 -12.27
C PHE A 260 -2.76 -11.04 -11.70
N ILE A 261 -2.25 -10.82 -10.50
CA ILE A 261 -1.39 -11.78 -9.80
C ILE A 261 -2.13 -12.17 -8.53
N GLN A 262 -2.53 -13.44 -8.44
CA GLN A 262 -3.32 -13.99 -7.32
C GLN A 262 -4.55 -13.12 -6.98
N GLY A 263 -5.33 -12.77 -8.01
CA GLY A 263 -6.57 -11.98 -7.86
C GLY A 263 -6.36 -10.48 -7.57
N ARG A 264 -5.12 -9.97 -7.58
CA ARG A 264 -4.81 -8.54 -7.44
C ARG A 264 -4.23 -7.97 -8.73
N ARG A 265 -4.79 -6.88 -9.24
CA ARG A 265 -4.26 -6.20 -10.44
C ARG A 265 -2.91 -5.55 -10.10
N LEU A 266 -1.88 -5.81 -10.89
CA LEU A 266 -0.61 -5.08 -10.83
C LEU A 266 -0.77 -3.70 -11.46
N LEU A 267 -0.35 -2.66 -10.74
CA LEU A 267 -0.24 -1.29 -11.23
C LEU A 267 1.24 -0.92 -11.25
N ILE A 268 1.76 -0.61 -12.44
CA ILE A 268 3.17 -0.27 -12.65
C ILE A 268 3.24 1.24 -12.82
N ALA A 269 3.82 1.94 -11.85
CA ALA A 269 4.07 3.37 -11.96
C ALA A 269 5.23 3.60 -12.93
N LYS A 270 4.92 4.21 -14.07
CA LYS A 270 5.88 4.59 -15.12
C LYS A 270 6.60 5.90 -14.82
N GLY A 271 6.11 6.65 -13.84
CA GLY A 271 6.76 7.84 -13.32
C GLY A 271 5.81 8.73 -12.53
N PHE A 272 6.42 9.69 -11.83
CA PHE A 272 5.76 10.78 -11.14
C PHE A 272 6.26 12.08 -11.77
N TYR A 273 5.37 12.99 -12.11
CA TYR A 273 5.70 14.19 -12.88
C TYR A 273 5.09 15.44 -12.25
N ASP A 274 5.82 16.55 -12.26
CA ASP A 274 5.32 17.83 -11.75
C ASP A 274 4.18 18.31 -12.66
N MET A 275 3.01 18.55 -12.05
CA MET A 275 1.82 19.02 -12.75
C MET A 275 0.86 19.70 -11.78
N THR A 276 0.47 20.94 -12.07
CA THR A 276 -0.53 21.64 -11.28
C THR A 276 -1.95 21.16 -11.59
N GLY A 277 -2.92 21.53 -10.75
CA GLY A 277 -4.34 21.27 -11.04
C GLY A 277 -4.84 22.00 -12.29
N GLU A 278 -4.34 23.21 -12.56
CA GLU A 278 -4.69 23.98 -13.76
C GLU A 278 -4.19 23.29 -15.04
N GLU A 279 -2.94 22.85 -15.04
CA GLU A 279 -2.34 22.08 -16.13
C GLU A 279 -3.08 20.77 -16.36
N TRP A 280 -3.39 20.05 -15.29
CA TRP A 280 -4.23 18.87 -15.36
C TRP A 280 -5.56 19.19 -16.04
N ASN A 281 -6.24 20.27 -15.68
CA ASN A 281 -7.54 20.63 -16.27
C ASN A 281 -7.44 21.01 -17.76
N ARG A 282 -6.29 21.53 -18.22
CA ARG A 282 -6.04 21.81 -19.65
C ARG A 282 -5.84 20.55 -20.49
N MET A 283 -5.49 19.42 -19.88
CA MET A 283 -5.42 18.13 -20.58
C MET A 283 -6.83 17.62 -20.89
N THR A 284 -7.28 17.77 -22.13
CA THR A 284 -8.62 17.36 -22.56
C THR A 284 -8.50 16.53 -23.84
N PRO A 285 -9.53 15.75 -24.22
CA PRO A 285 -9.56 15.06 -25.51
C PRO A 285 -9.37 16.02 -26.71
N ARG A 286 -9.67 17.31 -26.54
CA ARG A 286 -9.48 18.33 -27.58
C ARG A 286 -8.04 18.82 -27.68
N THR A 287 -7.33 18.94 -26.56
CA THR A 287 -5.95 19.45 -26.50
C THR A 287 -4.92 18.34 -26.66
N ILE A 288 -5.26 17.11 -26.27
CA ILE A 288 -4.42 15.92 -26.42
C ILE A 288 -5.27 14.86 -27.13
N PRO A 289 -5.06 14.65 -28.44
CA PRO A 289 -5.77 13.64 -29.20
C PRO A 289 -5.63 12.25 -28.58
N GLY A 290 -6.73 11.49 -28.54
CA GLY A 290 -6.76 10.13 -27.96
C GLY A 290 -6.80 10.08 -26.43
N LEU A 291 -6.77 11.23 -25.74
CA LEU A 291 -7.01 11.30 -24.30
C LEU A 291 -8.50 11.10 -24.02
N LEU A 292 -8.83 10.30 -23.01
CA LEU A 292 -10.20 10.01 -22.58
C LEU A 292 -10.36 10.31 -21.09
N TYR A 293 -11.52 10.83 -20.70
CA TYR A 293 -11.90 10.89 -19.29
C TYR A 293 -12.40 9.53 -18.84
N SER A 294 -11.99 9.10 -17.65
CA SER A 294 -12.41 7.81 -17.12
C SER A 294 -12.50 7.84 -15.61
N PHE A 295 -13.18 6.84 -15.06
CA PHE A 295 -13.11 6.56 -13.64
C PHE A 295 -12.32 5.29 -13.41
N PHE A 296 -11.30 5.40 -12.56
CA PHE A 296 -10.67 4.23 -11.99
C PHE A 296 -11.50 3.78 -10.79
N SER A 297 -12.04 2.57 -10.88
CA SER A 297 -12.80 1.90 -9.84
C SER A 297 -12.51 0.42 -9.94
N TYR A 298 -12.11 -0.22 -8.84
CA TYR A 298 -12.01 -1.69 -8.74
C TYR A 298 -11.43 -2.36 -10.00
N SER A 299 -10.11 -2.31 -10.19
CA SER A 299 -9.35 -3.01 -11.25
C SER A 299 -9.78 -2.80 -12.72
N THR A 300 -10.75 -1.92 -12.96
CA THR A 300 -11.37 -1.68 -14.26
C THR A 300 -11.45 -0.18 -14.55
N PHE A 301 -11.52 0.14 -15.84
CA PHE A 301 -11.77 1.48 -16.34
C PHE A 301 -13.22 1.57 -16.80
N THR A 302 -13.96 2.54 -16.30
CA THR A 302 -15.25 2.92 -16.92
C THR A 302 -15.01 4.19 -17.71
N VAL A 303 -14.90 4.05 -19.03
CA VAL A 303 -14.73 5.17 -19.97
C VAL A 303 -16.05 5.93 -20.08
N ARG A 304 -15.99 7.26 -20.11
CA ARG A 304 -17.10 8.15 -20.49
C ARG A 304 -16.89 8.70 -21.87
#